data_AF-A0A960JBW1-F1
#
_entry.id   AF-A0A960JBW1-F1
#
_cell.length_a   1.000
_cell.length_b   1.000
_cell.length_c   1.000
_cell.angle_alpha   90.00
_cell.angle_beta   90.00
_cell.angle_gamma   90.00
#
_symmetry.space_group_name_H-M   'P 1'
#
loop_
_entity.id
_entity.type
_entity.pdbx_description
1 polymer ?
#
loop_
_entity_poly.entity_id
_entity_poly.type
_entity_poly.pdbx_seq_one_letter_code
_entity_poly.pdbx_strand_id
1 'polypeptide(L)'
;MNRLYFVSLALCLSAPLLAADDIVIDWESRKLKSFPSIVNDRTQVDLVIENINDLLYRYETTVTATARPIDDAALLFGATVAKATENNKDVKEECNGAAANVTKALKGSMEAFQKDELLYPAAKPPAGKKYESQPLSKSLKAWGNWQTATDDRLKSVANDIYKLRSDECQANQAAQQAAIAYDAFLSWRQTRQDIVNGGHEIRIVQTLYPDYDYSIRIREIVDGPNVVTEKGEKTFEVKPQSGVMSLSLGTLLTAAEQRSYVQRPVPHTTTTIGDDGQMVSTLGVQNQLFADSTSPLRPQGVALLNYRFPWTSKLRPAGVLLSAGPVLDFGSSSVSTSRLGFFAGVTVSLWDRLFITPGMHLSEFADFPAGFTQGAVVPDNFGDATPLGRWTRKFAVSISFRTAKFNAGSKTTSSASTDGGTQDEE
;
A
#
# COMPACT_ATOMS: atom_id res chain seq x y z
N MET A 1 -5.52 -57.27 -11.29
CA MET A 1 -6.40 -56.34 -10.52
C MET A 1 -5.48 -55.45 -9.69
N ASN A 2 -5.23 -54.21 -10.12
CA ASN A 2 -4.23 -53.36 -9.46
C ASN A 2 -4.93 -52.16 -8.82
N ARG A 3 -4.82 -52.03 -7.50
CA ARG A 3 -5.28 -50.84 -6.75
C ARG A 3 -4.08 -49.95 -6.48
N LEU A 4 -4.06 -48.75 -7.07
CA LEU A 4 -3.15 -47.69 -6.64
C LEU A 4 -3.66 -47.11 -5.31
N TYR A 5 -2.77 -46.96 -4.34
CA TYR A 5 -3.07 -46.28 -3.07
C TYR A 5 -2.83 -44.77 -3.22
N PHE A 6 -3.88 -43.97 -3.03
CA PHE A 6 -3.77 -42.51 -2.91
C PHE A 6 -3.24 -42.14 -1.52
N VAL A 7 -1.95 -41.80 -1.44
CA VAL A 7 -1.35 -41.25 -0.21
C VAL A 7 -1.75 -39.78 -0.10
N SER A 8 -2.69 -39.48 0.81
CA SER A 8 -3.13 -38.11 1.06
C SER A 8 -2.16 -37.40 2.01
N LEU A 9 -1.20 -36.65 1.45
CA LEU A 9 -0.21 -35.90 2.22
C LEU A 9 -0.80 -34.61 2.80
N ALA A 10 -1.34 -34.69 4.01
CA ALA A 10 -1.95 -33.56 4.72
C ALA A 10 -0.90 -32.57 5.26
N LEU A 11 -0.41 -31.66 4.41
CA LEU A 11 0.52 -30.60 4.80
C LEU A 11 -0.21 -29.52 5.63
N CYS A 12 -0.17 -29.63 6.95
CA CYS A 12 -0.66 -28.59 7.87
C CYS A 12 0.28 -27.37 7.88
N LEU A 13 0.19 -26.54 6.84
CA LEU A 13 0.84 -25.24 6.75
C LEU A 13 0.18 -24.25 7.72
N SER A 14 0.68 -24.21 8.95
CA SER A 14 0.39 -23.15 9.92
C SER A 14 1.03 -21.83 9.46
N ALA A 15 0.38 -21.14 8.53
CA ALA A 15 0.80 -19.82 8.10
C ALA A 15 0.64 -18.82 9.27
N PRO A 16 1.66 -18.01 9.60
CA PRO A 16 1.47 -16.91 10.54
C PRO A 16 0.44 -15.94 9.96
N LEU A 17 -0.45 -15.43 10.81
CA LEU A 17 -1.20 -14.22 10.45
C LEU A 17 -0.16 -13.09 10.33
N LEU A 18 0.03 -12.60 9.10
CA LEU A 18 0.62 -11.29 8.91
C LEU A 18 -0.37 -10.27 9.49
N ALA A 19 -0.06 -9.78 10.68
CA ALA A 19 -0.70 -8.58 11.21
C ALA A 19 -0.54 -7.45 10.17
N ALA A 20 -1.53 -6.56 10.08
CA ALA A 20 -1.37 -5.35 9.29
C ALA A 20 -0.42 -4.41 10.04
N ASP A 21 0.57 -3.84 9.35
CA ASP A 21 1.47 -2.86 9.94
C ASP A 21 0.69 -1.60 10.34
N ASP A 22 0.80 -1.14 11.59
CA ASP A 22 0.12 0.10 11.99
C ASP A 22 0.71 1.34 11.29
N ILE A 23 -0.13 2.37 11.13
CA ILE A 23 0.31 3.65 10.56
C ILE A 23 0.88 4.50 11.71
N VAL A 24 2.20 4.50 11.86
CA VAL A 24 2.88 5.24 12.92
C VAL A 24 3.50 6.52 12.35
N ILE A 25 3.13 7.67 12.91
CA ILE A 25 3.65 8.99 12.58
C ILE A 25 4.37 9.56 13.79
N ASP A 26 5.64 9.90 13.64
CA ASP A 26 6.43 10.61 14.64
C ASP A 26 6.29 12.12 14.45
N TRP A 27 5.72 12.80 15.44
CA TRP A 27 5.41 14.22 15.34
C TRP A 27 6.62 15.12 15.60
N GLU A 28 7.54 14.76 16.51
CA GLU A 28 8.75 15.58 16.77
C GLU A 28 9.66 15.65 15.54
N SER A 29 9.99 14.51 14.91
CA SER A 29 10.78 14.47 13.68
C SER A 29 9.97 14.73 12.40
N ARG A 30 8.63 14.81 12.51
CA ARG A 30 7.66 14.99 11.42
C ARG A 30 7.79 13.91 10.34
N LYS A 31 7.91 12.63 10.72
CA LYS A 31 8.12 11.50 9.79
C LYS A 31 7.07 10.41 9.94
N LEU A 32 6.67 9.83 8.82
CA LEU A 32 5.96 8.55 8.78
C LEU A 32 6.97 7.43 9.08
N LYS A 33 6.79 6.70 10.17
CA LYS A 33 7.64 5.57 10.60
C LYS A 33 7.23 4.27 9.89
N SER A 34 5.94 3.97 9.86
CA SER A 34 5.37 2.76 9.25
C SER A 34 3.98 3.00 8.67
N PHE A 35 3.56 2.13 7.75
CA PHE A 35 2.21 1.97 7.23
C PHE A 35 2.12 0.64 6.46
N PRO A 36 0.93 0.08 6.20
CA PRO A 36 0.79 -1.11 5.37
C PRO A 36 1.34 -0.88 3.96
N SER A 37 2.43 -1.56 3.62
CA SER A 37 3.00 -1.47 2.28
C SER A 37 2.08 -2.04 1.19
N ILE A 38 1.08 -2.85 1.57
CA ILE A 38 0.12 -3.50 0.68
C ILE A 38 -1.28 -3.49 1.32
N VAL A 39 -2.29 -3.03 0.59
CA VAL A 39 -3.71 -3.19 0.96
C VAL A 39 -4.46 -3.81 -0.23
N ASN A 40 -4.74 -5.11 -0.11
CA ASN A 40 -5.53 -5.88 -1.09
C ASN A 40 -7.03 -5.91 -0.74
N ASP A 41 -7.38 -5.44 0.46
CA ASP A 41 -8.60 -5.83 1.19
C ASP A 41 -9.02 -4.74 2.18
N ARG A 42 -10.26 -4.82 2.69
CA ARG A 42 -10.70 -3.97 3.79
C ARG A 42 -9.97 -4.38 5.07
N THR A 43 -9.03 -3.54 5.51
CA THR A 43 -8.11 -3.82 6.62
C THR A 43 -8.26 -2.76 7.70
N GLN A 44 -8.43 -3.15 8.96
CA GLN A 44 -8.32 -2.23 10.10
C GLN A 44 -6.87 -2.12 10.55
N VAL A 45 -6.45 -0.90 10.91
CA VAL A 45 -5.12 -0.55 11.45
C VAL A 45 -5.28 0.57 12.47
N ASP A 46 -4.37 0.68 13.44
CA ASP A 46 -4.26 1.89 14.23
C ASP A 46 -3.46 2.95 13.47
N LEU A 47 -3.99 4.18 13.46
CA LEU A 47 -3.21 5.38 13.22
C LEU A 47 -2.69 5.88 14.56
N VAL A 48 -1.39 5.77 14.78
CA VAL A 48 -0.67 6.22 15.98
C VAL A 48 0.14 7.46 15.63
N ILE A 49 -0.07 8.55 16.37
CA ILE A 49 0.72 9.78 16.27
C ILE A 49 1.51 9.92 17.56
N GLU A 50 2.81 9.65 17.51
CA GLU A 50 3.74 9.62 18.65
C GLU A 50 4.45 10.97 18.85
N ASN A 51 4.95 11.21 20.06
CA ASN A 51 5.79 12.37 20.41
C ASN A 51 5.08 13.71 20.15
N ILE A 52 3.78 13.77 20.39
CA ILE A 52 2.99 15.01 20.39
C ILE A 52 3.25 15.81 21.67
N ASN A 53 3.25 17.14 21.58
CA ASN A 53 3.27 18.02 22.75
C ASN A 53 1.84 18.46 23.06
N ASP A 54 1.08 17.61 23.75
CA ASP A 54 -0.30 17.82 24.20
C ASP A 54 -0.41 18.73 25.43
N LEU A 55 0.71 18.98 26.11
CA LEU A 55 0.80 19.96 27.19
C LEU A 55 0.47 21.38 26.72
N LEU A 56 0.93 21.75 25.52
CA LEU A 56 0.77 23.10 24.94
C LEU A 56 -0.26 23.19 23.82
N TYR A 57 -0.47 22.10 23.07
CA TYR A 57 -1.18 22.14 21.80
C TYR A 57 -2.30 21.10 21.74
N ARG A 58 -3.45 21.48 21.19
CA ARG A 58 -4.47 20.53 20.75
C ARG A 58 -4.12 20.04 19.35
N TYR A 59 -4.35 18.75 19.10
CA TYR A 59 -4.16 18.15 17.78
C TYR A 59 -5.49 17.83 17.13
N GLU A 60 -5.63 18.24 15.87
CA GLU A 60 -6.78 17.90 15.03
C GLU A 60 -6.30 17.06 13.84
N THR A 61 -6.67 15.78 13.84
CA THR A 61 -6.29 14.80 12.81
C THR A 61 -7.46 14.57 11.86
N THR A 62 -7.23 14.72 10.55
CA THR A 62 -8.17 14.42 9.49
C THR A 62 -7.56 13.38 8.55
N VAL A 63 -8.15 12.19 8.50
CA VAL A 63 -7.78 11.14 7.54
C VAL A 63 -8.67 11.26 6.32
N THR A 64 -8.10 11.68 5.20
CA THR A 64 -8.82 11.76 3.92
C THR A 64 -8.51 10.50 3.12
N ALA A 65 -9.49 9.60 3.02
CA ALA A 65 -9.42 8.42 2.17
C ALA A 65 -9.81 8.81 0.74
N THR A 66 -8.82 9.17 -0.07
CA THR A 66 -9.02 9.46 -1.49
C THR A 66 -9.03 8.14 -2.23
N ALA A 67 -10.17 7.76 -2.81
CA ALA A 67 -10.18 6.68 -3.80
C ALA A 67 -9.15 7.02 -4.86
N ARG A 68 -8.22 6.11 -5.19
CA ARG A 68 -7.23 6.41 -6.23
C ARG A 68 -8.01 6.82 -7.46
N PRO A 69 -7.72 8.01 -8.02
CA PRO A 69 -8.49 8.46 -9.13
C PRO A 69 -8.38 7.44 -10.26
N ILE A 70 -9.52 7.17 -10.90
CA ILE A 70 -9.52 6.51 -12.21
C ILE A 70 -9.00 7.54 -13.27
N ASP A 71 -8.82 8.80 -12.88
CA ASP A 71 -8.21 9.92 -13.64
C ASP A 71 -7.59 10.98 -12.70
N ASP A 72 -6.26 11.20 -12.73
CA ASP A 72 -5.37 11.71 -11.65
C ASP A 72 -5.56 13.17 -11.11
N ALA A 73 -6.66 13.88 -11.45
CA ALA A 73 -6.55 15.33 -11.71
C ALA A 73 -7.00 16.39 -10.64
N ALA A 74 -7.60 16.05 -9.48
CA ALA A 74 -8.44 17.03 -8.74
C ALA A 74 -8.23 17.17 -7.21
N LEU A 75 -8.71 18.32 -6.65
CA LEU A 75 -8.92 18.67 -5.22
C LEU A 75 -7.63 18.91 -4.38
N LEU A 76 -7.15 20.13 -4.05
CA LEU A 76 -7.63 21.53 -4.16
C LEU A 76 -8.74 22.01 -3.17
N PHE A 77 -8.30 22.39 -1.94
CA PHE A 77 -8.96 23.28 -0.92
C PHE A 77 -10.21 22.71 -0.16
N GLY A 78 -10.64 23.11 1.06
CA GLY A 78 -10.22 24.08 2.13
C GLY A 78 -11.14 23.94 3.40
N ALA A 79 -10.89 24.57 4.59
CA ALA A 79 -11.63 24.24 5.86
C ALA A 79 -11.63 25.23 7.10
N THR A 80 -12.64 25.16 8.02
CA THR A 80 -12.70 25.51 9.50
C THR A 80 -12.58 26.99 10.02
N VAL A 81 -12.83 27.46 11.28
CA VAL A 81 -13.14 26.93 12.68
C VAL A 81 -13.83 28.00 13.65
N ALA A 82 -14.40 27.58 14.81
CA ALA A 82 -14.40 28.23 16.19
C ALA A 82 -15.30 29.48 16.58
N LYS A 83 -15.41 30.03 17.84
CA LYS A 83 -15.49 29.60 19.31
C LYS A 83 -15.53 30.87 20.30
N ALA A 84 -15.62 30.78 21.67
CA ALA A 84 -15.49 31.91 22.69
C ALA A 84 -15.34 31.52 24.22
N THR A 85 -15.26 32.50 25.18
CA THR A 85 -15.07 32.40 26.70
C THR A 85 -15.94 33.46 27.51
N GLU A 86 -15.86 33.97 28.80
CA GLU A 86 -14.97 34.07 30.04
C GLU A 86 -15.79 34.72 31.26
N ASN A 87 -15.44 35.16 32.53
CA ASN A 87 -14.33 35.16 33.57
C ASN A 87 -14.82 35.73 35.01
N ASN A 88 -13.97 35.78 36.09
CA ASN A 88 -14.00 36.57 37.41
C ASN A 88 -14.90 36.13 38.64
N LYS A 89 -14.81 36.57 39.95
CA LYS A 89 -13.77 36.99 41.01
C LYS A 89 -14.52 37.33 42.39
N ASP A 90 -14.08 37.79 43.62
CA ASP A 90 -12.85 38.25 44.36
C ASP A 90 -13.00 38.46 45.95
N VAL A 91 -11.93 38.87 46.71
CA VAL A 91 -11.80 39.56 48.09
C VAL A 91 -12.15 38.81 49.46
N LYS A 92 -11.87 39.19 50.77
CA LYS A 92 -11.16 40.28 51.59
C LYS A 92 -10.84 39.92 53.12
N GLU A 93 -9.77 40.45 53.79
CA GLU A 93 -9.64 40.76 55.27
C GLU A 93 -8.39 40.23 56.06
N GLU A 94 -8.39 39.98 57.39
CA GLU A 94 -7.11 39.79 58.16
C GLU A 94 -6.50 38.38 58.08
N CYS A 95 -7.31 37.35 57.83
CA CYS A 95 -6.74 36.13 57.27
C CYS A 95 -6.11 36.39 55.88
N ASN A 96 -6.15 37.59 55.27
CA ASN A 96 -5.20 38.01 54.21
C ASN A 96 -3.74 38.03 54.68
N GLY A 97 -3.39 37.96 55.97
CA GLY A 97 -1.99 37.70 56.34
C GLY A 97 -1.53 36.38 55.71
N ALA A 98 -2.19 35.30 56.11
CA ALA A 98 -1.96 33.97 55.54
C ALA A 98 -2.46 33.87 54.07
N ALA A 99 -3.64 34.38 53.76
CA ALA A 99 -4.26 34.28 52.43
C ALA A 99 -3.57 35.15 51.38
N ALA A 100 -2.96 36.30 51.71
CA ALA A 100 -2.12 37.03 50.76
C ALA A 100 -0.73 36.39 50.65
N ASN A 101 -0.17 35.79 51.71
CA ASN A 101 1.07 34.99 51.57
C ASN A 101 0.85 33.78 50.66
N VAL A 102 -0.21 33.00 50.89
CA VAL A 102 -0.60 31.85 50.06
C VAL A 102 -1.00 32.31 48.65
N THR A 103 -1.85 33.33 48.51
CA THR A 103 -2.21 33.89 47.19
C THR A 103 -0.99 34.47 46.46
N LYS A 104 0.01 35.03 47.16
CA LYS A 104 1.27 35.50 46.57
C LYS A 104 2.18 34.35 46.14
N ALA A 105 2.21 33.23 46.88
CA ALA A 105 2.92 32.02 46.48
C ALA A 105 2.24 31.37 45.25
N LEU A 106 0.92 31.20 45.29
CA LEU A 106 0.09 30.70 44.19
C LEU A 106 0.21 31.60 42.95
N LYS A 107 0.03 32.91 43.09
CA LYS A 107 0.22 33.90 42.03
C LYS A 107 1.66 33.91 41.52
N GLY A 108 2.65 33.78 42.39
CA GLY A 108 4.06 33.69 42.00
C GLY A 108 4.35 32.44 41.15
N SER A 109 3.72 31.30 41.46
CA SER A 109 3.81 30.09 40.64
C SER A 109 2.97 30.17 39.36
N MET A 110 1.77 30.75 39.39
CA MET A 110 0.97 30.97 38.18
C MET A 110 1.60 32.01 37.24
N GLU A 111 2.21 33.07 37.76
CA GLU A 111 3.01 34.01 36.97
C GLU A 111 4.28 33.33 36.41
N ALA A 112 4.95 32.47 37.18
CA ALA A 112 6.08 31.70 36.66
C ALA A 112 5.66 30.71 35.56
N PHE A 113 4.47 30.12 35.67
CA PHE A 113 3.87 29.28 34.63
C PHE A 113 3.53 30.10 33.38
N GLN A 114 2.86 31.24 33.56
CA GLN A 114 2.40 32.15 32.48
C GLN A 114 3.54 32.92 31.79
N LYS A 115 4.74 32.96 32.37
CA LYS A 115 5.94 33.60 31.80
C LYS A 115 6.88 32.59 31.11
N ASP A 116 6.68 31.29 31.29
CA ASP A 116 7.46 30.27 30.60
C ASP A 116 6.73 29.86 29.31
N GLU A 117 7.24 30.29 28.16
CA GLU A 117 6.65 30.00 26.85
C GLU A 117 6.65 28.48 26.51
N LEU A 118 7.42 27.66 27.24
CA LEU A 118 7.42 26.19 27.13
C LEU A 118 6.31 25.52 27.97
N LEU A 119 5.54 26.30 28.74
CA LEU A 119 4.41 25.87 29.58
C LEU A 119 3.11 26.61 29.29
N TYR A 120 3.21 27.90 28.93
CA TYR A 120 2.07 28.75 28.61
C TYR A 120 2.45 29.73 27.48
N PRO A 121 2.31 29.34 26.20
CA PRO A 121 2.55 30.25 25.08
C PRO A 121 1.62 31.47 25.16
N ALA A 122 2.18 32.67 24.97
CA ALA A 122 1.45 33.93 25.11
C ALA A 122 0.20 33.99 24.20
N ALA A 123 -0.87 34.65 24.64
CA ALA A 123 -2.16 34.68 23.92
C ALA A 123 -2.13 35.37 22.54
N LYS A 124 -1.03 36.04 22.18
CA LYS A 124 -0.67 36.46 20.81
C LYS A 124 0.84 36.23 20.61
N PRO A 125 1.30 35.85 19.41
CA PRO A 125 2.73 35.77 19.11
C PRO A 125 3.34 37.19 19.02
N PRO A 126 4.67 37.34 19.09
CA PRO A 126 5.34 38.61 18.86
C PRO A 126 4.95 39.22 17.50
N ALA A 127 4.90 40.55 17.41
CA ALA A 127 4.44 41.25 16.21
C ALA A 127 5.21 40.80 14.95
N GLY A 128 4.49 40.32 13.93
CA GLY A 128 5.05 39.81 12.68
C GLY A 128 5.52 38.34 12.73
N LYS A 129 5.48 37.66 13.89
CA LYS A 129 5.82 36.23 14.03
C LYS A 129 4.59 35.33 14.13
N LYS A 130 4.81 34.04 13.95
CA LYS A 130 3.87 32.95 14.30
C LYS A 130 4.38 32.23 15.55
N TYR A 131 3.57 31.35 16.13
CA TYR A 131 3.99 30.46 17.20
C TYR A 131 4.91 29.37 16.67
N GLU A 132 6.11 29.20 17.22
CA GLU A 132 6.99 28.09 16.85
C GLU A 132 6.62 26.83 17.67
N SER A 133 6.45 25.70 16.97
CA SER A 133 6.22 24.39 17.59
C SER A 133 7.35 24.01 18.55
N GLN A 134 7.01 23.58 19.76
CA GLN A 134 7.98 23.13 20.76
C GLN A 134 7.95 21.61 20.97
N PRO A 135 9.10 20.93 20.95
CA PRO A 135 9.19 19.51 21.31
C PRO A 135 8.66 19.22 22.72
N LEU A 136 7.93 18.12 22.85
CA LEU A 136 7.41 17.58 24.11
C LEU A 136 8.52 17.50 25.18
N SER A 137 9.69 17.01 24.79
CA SER A 137 10.90 16.87 25.62
C SER A 137 11.34 18.19 26.30
N LYS A 138 11.09 19.36 25.67
CA LYS A 138 11.34 20.67 26.29
C LYS A 138 10.26 21.03 27.31
N SER A 139 8.99 20.86 26.98
CA SER A 139 7.86 21.20 27.86
C SER A 139 7.82 20.32 29.12
N LEU A 140 8.12 19.02 29.01
CA LEU A 140 8.29 18.14 30.16
C LEU A 140 9.41 18.62 31.10
N LYS A 141 10.55 19.06 30.54
CA LYS A 141 11.67 19.60 31.32
C LYS A 141 11.31 20.94 31.98
N ALA A 142 10.62 21.83 31.27
CA ALA A 142 10.11 23.09 31.82
C ALA A 142 9.15 22.84 32.98
N TRP A 143 8.26 21.85 32.86
CA TRP A 143 7.30 21.48 33.91
C TRP A 143 7.99 20.98 35.17
N GLY A 144 9.00 20.10 35.04
CA GLY A 144 9.79 19.63 36.19
C GLY A 144 10.52 20.77 36.92
N ASN A 145 11.09 21.71 36.18
CA ASN A 145 11.71 22.92 36.74
C ASN A 145 10.67 23.80 37.48
N TRP A 146 9.52 24.06 36.84
CA TRP A 146 8.44 24.85 37.40
C TRP A 146 7.84 24.21 38.66
N GLN A 147 7.68 22.89 38.68
CA GLN A 147 7.20 22.16 39.84
C GLN A 147 8.16 22.29 41.02
N THR A 148 9.46 22.08 40.80
CA THR A 148 10.48 22.19 41.86
C THR A 148 10.46 23.60 42.48
N ALA A 149 10.46 24.65 41.64
CA ALA A 149 10.35 26.04 42.09
C ALA A 149 8.99 26.38 42.73
N THR A 150 7.93 25.63 42.42
CA THR A 150 6.60 25.76 43.03
C THR A 150 6.55 25.09 44.40
N ASP A 151 7.10 23.88 44.53
CA ASP A 151 7.16 23.17 45.80
C ASP A 151 7.97 23.93 46.83
N ASP A 152 9.09 24.56 46.44
CA ASP A 152 9.87 25.39 47.36
C ASP A 152 9.11 26.66 47.80
N ARG A 153 8.31 27.27 46.92
CA ARG A 153 7.37 28.36 47.31
C ARG A 153 6.30 27.85 48.27
N LEU A 154 5.66 26.73 47.99
CA LEU A 154 4.58 26.18 48.83
C LEU A 154 5.10 25.73 50.21
N LYS A 155 6.29 25.11 50.28
CA LYS A 155 6.98 24.83 51.55
C LYS A 155 7.17 26.10 52.38
N SER A 156 7.57 27.21 51.77
CA SER A 156 7.79 28.48 52.47
C SER A 156 6.52 29.11 53.07
N VAL A 157 5.33 28.71 52.63
CA VAL A 157 4.03 29.17 53.18
C VAL A 157 3.23 28.06 53.86
N ALA A 158 3.82 26.88 54.11
CA ALA A 158 3.13 25.72 54.69
C ALA A 158 2.44 26.02 56.04
N ASN A 159 3.09 26.81 56.90
CA ASN A 159 2.53 27.24 58.18
C ASN A 159 1.32 28.18 58.03
N ASP A 160 1.25 28.95 56.95
CA ASP A 160 0.12 29.83 56.66
C ASP A 160 -1.04 29.04 56.02
N ILE A 161 -0.76 28.04 55.17
CA ILE A 161 -1.77 27.09 54.67
C ILE A 161 -2.44 26.34 55.82
N TYR A 162 -1.68 25.95 56.85
CA TYR A 162 -2.23 25.35 58.07
C TYR A 162 -3.18 26.30 58.81
N LYS A 163 -2.79 27.56 59.02
CA LYS A 163 -3.66 28.59 59.65
C LYS A 163 -4.92 28.88 58.85
N LEU A 164 -4.86 28.87 57.52
CA LEU A 164 -6.06 29.08 56.67
C LEU A 164 -7.15 28.02 56.89
N ARG A 165 -6.79 26.87 57.44
CA ARG A 165 -7.69 25.75 57.73
C ARG A 165 -8.03 25.62 59.22
N SER A 166 -7.54 26.50 60.10
CA SER A 166 -7.96 26.52 61.51
C SER A 166 -9.35 27.15 61.66
N ASP A 167 -10.08 26.74 62.70
CA ASP A 167 -11.44 27.23 63.00
C ASP A 167 -11.47 28.76 63.17
N GLU A 168 -10.37 29.35 63.65
CA GLU A 168 -10.17 30.79 63.82
C GLU A 168 -10.30 31.56 62.49
N CYS A 169 -9.82 30.99 61.38
CA CYS A 169 -9.92 31.61 60.06
C CYS A 169 -11.17 31.20 59.27
N GLN A 170 -11.94 30.18 59.69
CA GLN A 170 -13.12 29.74 58.93
C GLN A 170 -14.23 30.81 58.83
N ALA A 171 -14.29 31.77 59.76
CA ALA A 171 -15.23 32.90 59.67
C ALA A 171 -14.80 33.99 58.66
N ASN A 172 -13.58 33.94 58.10
CA ASN A 172 -13.06 34.96 57.19
C ASN A 172 -13.17 34.51 55.72
N GLN A 173 -13.90 35.29 54.92
CA GLN A 173 -14.16 34.97 53.51
C GLN A 173 -12.87 34.85 52.68
N ALA A 174 -11.86 35.69 52.88
CA ALA A 174 -10.59 35.54 52.16
C ALA A 174 -9.79 34.31 52.58
N ALA A 175 -9.90 33.88 53.85
CA ALA A 175 -9.27 32.64 54.28
C ALA A 175 -9.83 31.45 53.50
N GLN A 176 -11.16 31.34 53.47
CA GLN A 176 -11.88 30.34 52.70
C GLN A 176 -11.51 30.42 51.22
N GLN A 177 -11.54 31.61 50.61
CA GLN A 177 -11.22 31.79 49.19
C GLN A 177 -9.76 31.43 48.87
N ALA A 178 -8.79 31.68 49.75
CA ALA A 178 -7.40 31.28 49.52
C ALA A 178 -7.14 29.80 49.83
N ALA A 179 -7.86 29.19 50.77
CA ALA A 179 -7.84 27.74 50.97
C ALA A 179 -8.45 27.02 49.74
N ILE A 180 -9.60 27.49 49.26
CA ILE A 180 -10.25 27.00 48.03
C ILE A 180 -9.34 27.23 46.81
N ALA A 181 -8.68 28.39 46.68
CA ALA A 181 -7.75 28.66 45.59
C ALA A 181 -6.47 27.81 45.67
N TYR A 182 -5.99 27.48 46.87
CA TYR A 182 -4.89 26.54 47.08
C TYR A 182 -5.29 25.12 46.68
N ASP A 183 -6.47 24.66 47.10
CA ASP A 183 -6.98 23.32 46.79
C ASP A 183 -7.31 23.18 45.29
N ALA A 184 -7.88 24.23 44.68
CA ALA A 184 -8.09 24.31 43.24
C ALA A 184 -6.77 24.35 42.45
N PHE A 185 -5.73 25.03 42.96
CA PHE A 185 -4.40 25.01 42.36
C PHE A 185 -3.73 23.63 42.48
N LEU A 186 -3.86 22.93 43.61
CA LEU A 186 -3.37 21.56 43.76
C LEU A 186 -4.12 20.60 42.83
N SER A 187 -5.45 20.72 42.73
CA SER A 187 -6.27 19.93 41.81
C SER A 187 -5.90 20.19 40.34
N TRP A 188 -5.76 21.44 39.94
CA TRP A 188 -5.28 21.83 38.61
C TRP A 188 -3.86 21.31 38.32
N ARG A 189 -2.94 21.43 39.28
CA ARG A 189 -1.58 20.90 39.16
C ARG A 189 -1.61 19.38 39.02
N GLN A 190 -2.44 18.67 39.77
CA GLN A 190 -2.57 17.22 39.66
C GLN A 190 -3.12 16.83 38.29
N THR A 191 -4.21 17.44 37.83
CA THR A 191 -4.76 17.21 36.48
C THR A 191 -3.72 17.46 35.38
N ARG A 192 -2.85 18.48 35.55
CA ARG A 192 -1.72 18.72 34.63
C ARG A 192 -0.59 17.70 34.79
N GLN A 193 -0.33 17.22 36.01
CA GLN A 193 0.62 16.12 36.26
C GLN A 193 0.15 14.80 35.65
N ASP A 194 -1.16 14.53 35.67
CA ASP A 194 -1.75 13.32 35.09
C ASP A 194 -1.60 13.31 33.56
N ILE A 195 -1.68 14.48 32.91
CA ILE A 195 -1.34 14.64 31.47
C ILE A 195 0.17 14.46 31.25
N VAL A 196 1.03 15.05 32.10
CA VAL A 196 2.50 14.90 32.04
C VAL A 196 2.98 13.45 32.27
N ASN A 197 2.19 12.64 32.99
CA ASN A 197 2.42 11.21 33.19
C ASN A 197 1.74 10.34 32.11
N GLY A 198 0.99 10.95 31.19
CA GLY A 198 0.15 10.27 30.21
C GLY A 198 0.94 9.67 29.03
N GLY A 199 0.23 8.89 28.23
CA GLY A 199 0.72 8.51 26.91
C GLY A 199 0.61 9.70 25.96
N HIS A 200 1.73 10.36 25.65
CA HIS A 200 1.81 11.45 24.68
C HIS A 200 1.72 10.95 23.22
N GLU A 201 0.60 10.29 22.93
CA GLU A 201 0.24 9.72 21.64
C GLU A 201 -1.26 9.88 21.34
N ILE A 202 -1.62 9.94 20.06
CA ILE A 202 -3.02 9.84 19.61
C ILE A 202 -3.19 8.54 18.83
N ARG A 203 -4.11 7.68 19.30
CA ARG A 203 -4.54 6.47 18.60
C ARG A 203 -5.92 6.66 17.99
N ILE A 204 -6.06 6.35 16.70
CA ILE A 204 -7.33 6.38 15.97
C ILE A 204 -7.43 5.11 15.13
N VAL A 205 -8.40 4.25 15.40
CA VAL A 205 -8.67 3.08 14.56
C VAL A 205 -9.12 3.58 13.17
N GLN A 206 -8.40 3.16 12.13
CA GLN A 206 -8.71 3.47 10.75
C GLN A 206 -9.03 2.21 9.95
N THR A 207 -9.79 2.37 8.87
CA THR A 207 -10.08 1.27 7.93
C THR A 207 -9.57 1.63 6.55
N LEU A 208 -8.56 0.88 6.10
CA LEU A 208 -8.03 0.98 4.75
C LEU A 208 -8.83 0.07 3.80
N TYR A 209 -8.84 0.47 2.54
CA TYR A 209 -9.50 -0.19 1.41
C TYR A 209 -8.48 -0.32 0.26
N PRO A 210 -8.58 -1.37 -0.58
CA PRO A 210 -7.73 -1.50 -1.77
C PRO A 210 -8.04 -0.37 -2.75
N ASP A 211 -7.03 0.06 -3.50
CA ASP A 211 -7.12 1.15 -4.49
C ASP A 211 -7.51 2.53 -3.93
N TYR A 212 -7.13 2.81 -2.68
CA TYR A 212 -7.20 4.14 -2.06
C TYR A 212 -5.81 4.65 -1.66
N ASP A 213 -5.61 5.96 -1.78
CA ASP A 213 -4.51 6.69 -1.16
C ASP A 213 -5.04 7.47 0.05
N TYR A 214 -4.23 7.56 1.11
CA TYR A 214 -4.64 8.14 2.39
C TYR A 214 -3.81 9.38 2.69
N SER A 215 -4.49 10.52 2.74
CA SER A 215 -3.88 11.81 3.07
C SER A 215 -4.21 12.14 4.53
N ILE A 216 -3.22 11.98 5.41
CA ILE A 216 -3.38 12.14 6.86
C ILE A 216 -2.88 13.53 7.25
N ARG A 217 -3.81 14.46 7.42
CA ARG A 217 -3.55 15.86 7.80
C ARG A 217 -3.63 16.00 9.31
N ILE A 218 -2.54 16.43 9.95
CA ILE A 218 -2.47 16.69 11.39
C ILE A 218 -2.22 18.19 11.57
N ARG A 219 -3.00 18.82 12.45
CA ARG A 219 -2.88 20.23 12.85
C ARG A 219 -2.59 20.35 14.34
N GLU A 220 -1.41 20.86 14.67
CA GLU A 220 -1.03 21.36 16.00
C GLU A 220 -1.54 22.78 16.18
N ILE A 221 -2.34 23.00 17.23
CA ILE A 221 -3.09 24.22 17.48
C ILE A 221 -2.80 24.70 18.90
N VAL A 222 -2.37 25.95 19.05
CA VAL A 222 -2.19 26.58 20.37
C VAL A 222 -3.54 26.70 21.07
N ASP A 223 -3.68 26.03 22.22
CA ASP A 223 -4.94 26.09 22.96
C ASP A 223 -5.10 27.44 23.66
N GLY A 224 -6.33 27.94 23.70
CA GLY A 224 -6.61 29.36 23.90
C GLY A 224 -6.89 30.10 22.58
N PRO A 225 -5.89 30.65 21.87
CA PRO A 225 -6.13 31.45 20.67
C PRO A 225 -6.58 30.62 19.45
N ASN A 226 -6.49 29.29 19.49
CA ASN A 226 -6.87 28.36 18.42
C ASN A 226 -6.13 28.63 17.08
N VAL A 227 -4.89 29.12 17.17
CA VAL A 227 -4.01 29.39 16.03
C VAL A 227 -3.13 28.17 15.76
N VAL A 228 -3.02 27.74 14.50
CA VAL A 228 -2.08 26.69 14.06
C VAL A 228 -0.65 27.22 14.17
N THR A 229 0.27 26.43 14.73
CA THR A 229 1.69 26.84 14.87
C THR A 229 2.40 26.90 13.51
N GLU A 230 3.55 27.57 13.44
CA GLU A 230 4.40 27.56 12.25
C GLU A 230 4.92 26.14 11.99
N LYS A 231 4.61 25.60 10.80
CA LYS A 231 4.77 24.19 10.43
C LYS A 231 3.93 23.22 11.30
N GLY A 232 3.01 23.74 12.12
CA GLY A 232 2.05 22.99 12.94
C GLY A 232 1.05 22.16 12.15
N GLU A 233 0.81 22.54 10.89
CA GLU A 233 0.09 21.69 9.96
C GLU A 233 1.07 20.86 9.12
N LYS A 234 0.85 19.54 9.08
CA LYS A 234 1.52 18.65 8.13
C LYS A 234 0.57 17.56 7.64
N THR A 235 0.66 17.29 6.33
CA THR A 235 0.03 16.16 5.67
C THR A 235 1.04 15.05 5.45
N PHE A 236 0.64 13.80 5.70
CA PHE A 236 1.39 12.59 5.42
C PHE A 236 0.66 11.74 4.40
N GLU A 237 1.34 11.41 3.31
CA GLU A 237 0.82 10.59 2.22
C GLU A 237 1.12 9.11 2.48
N VAL A 238 0.06 8.35 2.77
CA VAL A 238 0.10 6.89 2.94
C VAL A 238 -0.49 6.26 1.68
N LYS A 239 0.39 5.71 0.83
CA LYS A 239 0.02 5.17 -0.50
C LYS A 239 0.23 3.64 -0.55
N PRO A 240 -0.66 2.85 0.06
CA PRO A 240 -0.50 1.40 0.19
C PRO A 240 -0.66 0.70 -1.17
N GLN A 241 0.28 -0.18 -1.55
CA GLN A 241 0.21 -0.82 -2.87
C GLN A 241 -1.03 -1.70 -3.00
N SER A 242 -1.73 -1.60 -4.13
CA SER A 242 -2.80 -2.53 -4.47
C SER A 242 -2.21 -3.79 -5.11
N GLY A 243 -2.65 -4.95 -4.66
CA GLY A 243 -2.42 -6.23 -5.33
C GLY A 243 -3.52 -6.62 -6.32
N VAL A 244 -4.48 -5.74 -6.60
CA VAL A 244 -5.61 -6.02 -7.52
C VAL A 244 -5.10 -6.28 -8.94
N MET A 245 -4.05 -5.59 -9.39
CA MET A 245 -3.37 -5.87 -10.66
C MET A 245 -1.91 -6.29 -10.44
N SER A 246 -1.47 -7.35 -11.14
CA SER A 246 -0.09 -7.85 -11.03
C SER A 246 0.41 -8.50 -12.31
N LEU A 247 1.71 -8.35 -12.58
CA LEU A 247 2.37 -8.97 -13.73
C LEU A 247 3.02 -10.30 -13.32
N SER A 248 2.84 -11.32 -14.17
CA SER A 248 3.52 -12.61 -14.05
C SER A 248 4.12 -13.04 -15.38
N LEU A 249 5.28 -13.70 -15.35
CA LEU A 249 5.90 -14.36 -16.51
C LEU A 249 5.98 -15.86 -16.27
N GLY A 250 5.95 -16.67 -17.33
CA GLY A 250 6.16 -18.11 -17.21
C GLY A 250 5.97 -18.85 -18.52
N THR A 251 5.52 -20.11 -18.40
CA THR A 251 5.34 -21.02 -19.52
C THR A 251 3.85 -21.25 -19.79
N LEU A 252 3.50 -21.33 -21.06
CA LEU A 252 2.22 -21.80 -21.56
C LEU A 252 2.40 -23.18 -22.18
N LEU A 253 1.68 -24.19 -21.69
CA LEU A 253 1.53 -25.48 -22.35
C LEU A 253 0.26 -25.43 -23.20
N THR A 254 0.42 -25.44 -24.52
CA THR A 254 -0.68 -25.26 -25.47
C THR A 254 -0.87 -26.49 -26.35
N ALA A 255 -2.12 -26.88 -26.60
CA ALA A 255 -2.50 -27.84 -27.64
C ALA A 255 -2.44 -27.20 -29.04
N ALA A 256 -1.45 -26.34 -29.26
CA ALA A 256 -1.20 -25.65 -30.51
C ALA A 256 -0.16 -26.41 -31.31
N GLU A 257 -0.58 -27.34 -32.16
CA GLU A 257 0.32 -28.07 -33.04
C GLU A 257 1.01 -27.10 -34.03
N GLN A 258 2.34 -27.20 -34.10
CA GLN A 258 3.13 -26.59 -35.16
C GLN A 258 3.68 -27.72 -36.02
N ARG A 259 3.00 -27.96 -37.14
CA ARG A 259 3.33 -29.04 -38.08
C ARG A 259 4.38 -28.54 -39.06
N SER A 260 5.46 -29.28 -39.21
CA SER A 260 6.26 -29.24 -40.43
C SER A 260 5.73 -30.30 -41.40
N TYR A 261 6.00 -30.12 -42.69
CA TYR A 261 5.55 -31.04 -43.71
C TYR A 261 6.75 -31.61 -44.45
N VAL A 262 6.81 -32.94 -44.54
CA VAL A 262 7.88 -33.66 -45.22
C VAL A 262 7.28 -34.61 -46.25
N GLN A 263 7.85 -34.59 -47.46
CA GLN A 263 7.56 -35.58 -48.47
C GLN A 263 8.33 -36.85 -48.12
N ARG A 264 7.68 -38.01 -48.13
CA ARG A 264 8.37 -39.29 -47.96
C ARG A 264 8.00 -40.26 -49.09
N PRO A 265 8.95 -41.03 -49.63
CA PRO A 265 8.66 -42.09 -50.59
C PRO A 265 7.90 -43.23 -49.90
N VAL A 266 6.79 -43.64 -50.51
CA VAL A 266 5.95 -44.76 -50.05
C VAL A 266 5.78 -45.74 -51.22
N PRO A 267 5.92 -47.07 -51.00
CA PRO A 267 5.64 -48.06 -52.04
C PRO A 267 4.21 -47.92 -52.59
N HIS A 268 4.07 -48.04 -53.91
CA HIS A 268 2.79 -48.00 -54.61
C HIS A 268 2.73 -49.10 -55.67
N THR A 269 1.52 -49.58 -55.98
CA THR A 269 1.30 -50.55 -57.04
C THR A 269 0.49 -49.89 -58.14
N THR A 270 1.16 -49.47 -59.21
CA THR A 270 0.51 -48.91 -60.40
C THR A 270 0.02 -50.08 -61.25
N THR A 271 -1.29 -50.17 -61.47
CA THR A 271 -1.87 -51.16 -62.39
C THR A 271 -2.13 -50.51 -63.74
N THR A 272 -1.47 -51.00 -64.79
CA THR A 272 -1.61 -50.55 -66.17
C THR A 272 -2.15 -51.68 -67.04
N ILE A 273 -3.00 -51.35 -68.01
CA ILE A 273 -3.36 -52.29 -69.08
C ILE A 273 -2.16 -52.36 -70.04
N GLY A 274 -1.62 -53.55 -70.27
CA GLY A 274 -0.54 -53.78 -71.24
C GLY A 274 -1.04 -53.82 -72.69
N ASP A 275 -0.12 -53.81 -73.64
CA ASP A 275 -0.43 -53.85 -75.09
C ASP A 275 -1.17 -55.14 -75.54
N ASP A 276 -1.15 -56.18 -74.71
CA ASP A 276 -1.88 -57.44 -74.87
C ASP A 276 -3.26 -57.46 -74.17
N GLY A 277 -3.63 -56.37 -73.50
CA GLY A 277 -4.87 -56.23 -72.73
C GLY A 277 -4.80 -56.79 -71.29
N GLN A 278 -3.66 -57.30 -70.82
CA GLN A 278 -3.53 -57.81 -69.45
C GLN A 278 -3.28 -56.71 -68.41
N MET A 279 -3.72 -56.92 -67.17
CA MET A 279 -3.52 -56.00 -66.05
C MET A 279 -2.14 -56.21 -65.43
N VAL A 280 -1.16 -55.42 -65.85
CA VAL A 280 0.21 -55.44 -65.34
C VAL A 280 0.31 -54.57 -64.08
N SER A 281 0.60 -55.19 -62.94
CA SER A 281 0.83 -54.49 -61.67
C SER A 281 2.32 -54.24 -61.44
N THR A 282 2.75 -52.99 -61.59
CA THR A 282 4.15 -52.59 -61.38
C THR A 282 4.32 -51.99 -59.98
N LEU A 283 5.31 -52.48 -59.23
CA LEU A 283 5.73 -51.86 -57.96
C LEU A 283 6.58 -50.62 -58.26
N GLY A 284 6.10 -49.46 -57.80
CA GLY A 284 6.79 -48.18 -57.87
C GLY A 284 6.85 -47.50 -56.50
N VAL A 285 7.26 -46.23 -56.52
CA VAL A 285 7.33 -45.36 -55.35
C VAL A 285 6.55 -44.09 -55.68
N GLN A 286 5.71 -43.64 -54.74
CA GLN A 286 5.04 -42.34 -54.81
C GLN A 286 5.43 -41.49 -53.61
N ASN A 287 5.58 -40.18 -53.81
CA ASN A 287 5.77 -39.25 -52.69
C ASN A 287 4.43 -38.95 -52.03
N GLN A 288 4.34 -39.12 -50.71
CA GLN A 288 3.16 -38.72 -49.93
C GLN A 288 3.52 -37.64 -48.92
N LEU A 289 2.54 -36.78 -48.61
CA LEU A 289 2.68 -35.71 -47.62
C LEU A 289 2.49 -36.26 -46.20
N PHE A 290 3.57 -36.23 -45.41
CA PHE A 290 3.53 -36.50 -43.98
C PHE A 290 3.62 -35.19 -43.19
N ALA A 291 2.69 -35.01 -42.26
CA ALA A 291 2.83 -34.01 -41.21
C ALA A 291 3.79 -34.56 -40.14
N ASP A 292 4.92 -33.90 -39.94
CA ASP A 292 5.78 -34.15 -38.78
C ASP A 292 5.35 -33.20 -37.66
N SER A 293 5.00 -33.76 -36.50
CA SER A 293 4.37 -33.02 -35.40
C SER A 293 5.16 -33.20 -34.13
N THR A 294 5.95 -32.19 -33.78
CA THR A 294 6.81 -32.17 -32.60
C THR A 294 5.99 -32.03 -31.31
N SER A 295 5.41 -33.16 -30.85
CA SER A 295 4.49 -33.28 -29.71
C SER A 295 3.08 -32.68 -29.93
N PRO A 296 2.01 -33.26 -29.35
CA PRO A 296 0.67 -32.64 -29.31
C PRO A 296 0.57 -31.47 -28.32
N LEU A 297 1.58 -31.28 -27.46
CA LEU A 297 1.70 -30.16 -26.53
C LEU A 297 3.08 -29.52 -26.69
N ARG A 298 3.13 -28.21 -26.93
CA ARG A 298 4.38 -27.43 -26.94
C ARG A 298 4.42 -26.38 -25.83
N PRO A 299 5.60 -26.14 -25.21
CA PRO A 299 5.82 -25.02 -24.30
C PRO A 299 6.10 -23.73 -25.08
N GLN A 300 5.52 -22.62 -24.63
CA GLN A 300 5.81 -21.27 -25.12
C GLN A 300 5.98 -20.31 -23.93
N GLY A 301 6.63 -19.17 -24.13
CA GLY A 301 6.70 -18.11 -23.13
C GLY A 301 5.40 -17.32 -23.04
N VAL A 302 5.03 -16.84 -21.87
CA VAL A 302 3.84 -15.98 -21.71
C VAL A 302 4.04 -14.91 -20.64
N ALA A 303 3.54 -13.71 -20.92
CA ALA A 303 3.42 -12.61 -19.97
C ALA A 303 1.94 -12.34 -19.71
N LEU A 304 1.52 -12.36 -18.44
CA LEU A 304 0.12 -12.17 -18.04
C LEU A 304 -0.03 -11.01 -17.08
N LEU A 305 -0.97 -10.13 -17.42
CA LEU A 305 -1.59 -9.17 -16.52
C LEU A 305 -2.72 -9.90 -15.79
N ASN A 306 -2.62 -10.02 -14.47
CA ASN A 306 -3.57 -10.72 -13.62
C ASN A 306 -4.41 -9.70 -12.83
N TYR A 307 -5.74 -9.72 -13.01
CA TYR A 307 -6.71 -8.90 -12.28
C TYR A 307 -7.44 -9.74 -11.22
N ARG A 308 -7.29 -9.41 -9.94
CA ARG A 308 -7.91 -10.13 -8.81
C ARG A 308 -9.33 -9.64 -8.55
N PHE A 309 -10.28 -10.58 -8.49
CA PHE A 309 -11.64 -10.28 -8.09
C PHE A 309 -11.72 -9.94 -6.59
N PRO A 310 -12.18 -8.73 -6.19
CA PRO A 310 -12.15 -8.29 -4.79
C PRO A 310 -12.88 -9.20 -3.80
N TRP A 311 -13.91 -9.93 -4.25
CA TRP A 311 -14.64 -10.87 -3.39
C TRP A 311 -13.90 -12.17 -3.06
N THR A 312 -12.79 -12.50 -3.74
CA THR A 312 -12.08 -13.79 -3.57
C THR A 312 -10.97 -13.80 -2.53
N SER A 313 -10.68 -12.66 -1.91
CA SER A 313 -9.61 -12.54 -0.90
C SER A 313 -9.83 -13.39 0.36
N LYS A 314 -11.07 -13.79 0.65
CA LYS A 314 -11.38 -14.75 1.72
C LYS A 314 -10.80 -16.16 1.49
N LEU A 315 -10.27 -16.45 0.30
CA LEU A 315 -9.70 -17.76 -0.06
C LEU A 315 -8.20 -17.88 0.25
N ARG A 316 -7.55 -16.87 0.87
CA ARG A 316 -6.11 -16.90 1.21
C ARG A 316 -5.74 -18.21 1.94
N PRO A 317 -4.63 -18.88 1.59
CA PRO A 317 -3.54 -18.42 0.72
C PRO A 317 -3.80 -18.58 -0.80
N ALA A 318 -4.99 -19.01 -1.21
CA ALA A 318 -5.41 -19.03 -2.60
C ALA A 318 -6.17 -17.74 -3.02
N GLY A 319 -6.46 -17.60 -4.30
CA GLY A 319 -7.30 -16.52 -4.83
C GLY A 319 -7.62 -16.74 -6.31
N VAL A 320 -8.66 -16.08 -6.83
CA VAL A 320 -9.06 -16.19 -8.25
C VAL A 320 -8.84 -14.86 -8.96
N LEU A 321 -8.26 -14.92 -10.15
CA LEU A 321 -7.95 -13.78 -11.00
C LEU A 321 -8.45 -14.04 -12.42
N LEU A 322 -8.71 -12.98 -13.18
CA LEU A 322 -8.79 -13.01 -14.63
C LEU A 322 -7.44 -12.58 -15.17
N SER A 323 -6.84 -13.37 -16.06
CA SER A 323 -5.49 -13.09 -16.56
C SER A 323 -5.39 -13.19 -18.06
N ALA A 324 -4.70 -12.22 -18.67
CA ALA A 324 -4.51 -12.14 -20.11
C ALA A 324 -3.18 -11.48 -20.50
N GLY A 325 -2.67 -11.78 -21.69
CA GLY A 325 -1.49 -11.13 -22.25
C GLY A 325 -0.80 -11.91 -23.39
N PRO A 326 0.33 -11.40 -23.89
CA PRO A 326 1.02 -11.95 -25.06
C PRO A 326 1.77 -13.26 -24.76
N VAL A 327 1.80 -14.11 -25.79
CA VAL A 327 2.53 -15.38 -25.85
C VAL A 327 3.66 -15.24 -26.87
N LEU A 328 4.83 -15.77 -26.53
CA LEU A 328 6.06 -15.74 -27.33
C LEU A 328 6.54 -17.15 -27.60
N ASP A 329 6.78 -17.46 -28.87
CA ASP A 329 7.31 -18.77 -29.26
C ASP A 329 8.81 -18.89 -28.97
N PHE A 330 9.21 -19.94 -28.25
CA PHE A 330 10.60 -20.20 -27.85
C PHE A 330 11.18 -21.38 -28.64
N GLY A 331 11.28 -21.22 -29.96
CA GLY A 331 11.85 -22.25 -30.83
C GLY A 331 12.39 -21.73 -32.15
N SER A 332 13.45 -22.38 -32.65
CA SER A 332 13.93 -22.26 -34.03
C SER A 332 13.08 -23.14 -34.96
N SER A 333 11.77 -22.91 -34.99
CA SER A 333 10.85 -23.66 -35.83
C SER A 333 11.14 -23.41 -37.31
N SER A 334 11.35 -24.48 -38.09
CA SER A 334 11.50 -24.46 -39.56
C SER A 334 10.18 -24.19 -40.31
N VAL A 335 9.26 -23.49 -39.68
CA VAL A 335 7.85 -23.36 -40.05
C VAL A 335 7.50 -21.88 -40.01
N SER A 336 7.05 -21.33 -41.15
CA SER A 336 6.84 -19.89 -41.34
C SER A 336 5.51 -19.39 -40.74
N THR A 337 5.39 -19.47 -39.41
CA THR A 337 4.23 -18.97 -38.64
C THR A 337 4.65 -17.87 -37.67
N SER A 338 3.76 -16.91 -37.39
CA SER A 338 3.94 -15.87 -36.38
C SER A 338 4.38 -16.44 -35.03
N ARG A 339 5.41 -15.81 -34.44
CA ARG A 339 5.92 -16.13 -33.09
C ARG A 339 5.14 -15.42 -31.96
N LEU A 340 4.09 -14.68 -32.31
CA LEU A 340 3.25 -13.91 -31.39
C LEU A 340 1.85 -14.53 -31.32
N GLY A 341 1.42 -14.84 -30.10
CA GLY A 341 0.05 -15.22 -29.76
C GLY A 341 -0.51 -14.39 -28.62
N PHE A 342 -1.76 -14.64 -28.25
CA PHE A 342 -2.42 -14.03 -27.10
C PHE A 342 -3.15 -15.10 -26.28
N PHE A 343 -3.00 -15.06 -24.97
CA PHE A 343 -3.64 -16.00 -24.05
C PHE A 343 -4.52 -15.26 -23.05
N ALA A 344 -5.69 -15.82 -22.76
CA ALA A 344 -6.57 -15.35 -21.69
C ALA A 344 -7.26 -16.52 -20.98
N GLY A 345 -7.39 -16.44 -19.66
CA GLY A 345 -7.98 -17.50 -18.84
C GLY A 345 -8.33 -17.06 -17.42
N VAL A 346 -8.90 -18.00 -16.66
CA VAL A 346 -9.19 -17.83 -15.23
C VAL A 346 -8.06 -18.46 -14.44
N THR A 347 -7.49 -17.70 -13.52
CA THR A 347 -6.26 -18.05 -12.80
C THR A 347 -6.55 -18.37 -11.35
N VAL A 348 -5.97 -19.47 -10.86
CA VAL A 348 -5.81 -19.72 -9.42
C VAL A 348 -4.43 -19.24 -9.00
N SER A 349 -4.35 -18.26 -8.10
CA SER A 349 -3.10 -17.89 -7.44
C SER A 349 -2.88 -18.71 -6.18
N LEU A 350 -1.65 -19.16 -5.95
CA LEU A 350 -1.17 -19.77 -4.71
C LEU A 350 -0.09 -18.87 -4.08
N TRP A 351 -0.29 -18.50 -2.81
CA TRP A 351 0.59 -17.62 -2.02
C TRP A 351 0.95 -16.28 -2.69
N ASP A 352 0.05 -15.74 -3.52
CA ASP A 352 0.25 -14.49 -4.28
C ASP A 352 1.51 -14.47 -5.18
N ARG A 353 2.07 -15.66 -5.51
CA ARG A 353 3.36 -15.83 -6.19
C ARG A 353 3.31 -16.79 -7.37
N LEU A 354 2.65 -17.94 -7.23
CA LEU A 354 2.47 -18.94 -8.28
C LEU A 354 1.05 -18.81 -8.84
N PHE A 355 0.91 -18.86 -10.16
CA PHE A 355 -0.35 -18.74 -10.87
C PHE A 355 -0.54 -19.93 -11.82
N ILE A 356 -1.68 -20.60 -11.73
CA ILE A 356 -2.09 -21.66 -12.65
C ILE A 356 -3.32 -21.17 -13.39
N THR A 357 -3.23 -21.08 -14.72
CA THR A 357 -4.25 -20.47 -15.58
C THR A 357 -4.66 -21.41 -16.69
N PRO A 358 -5.75 -22.19 -16.56
CA PRO A 358 -6.46 -22.75 -17.71
C PRO A 358 -7.13 -21.63 -18.52
N GLY A 359 -7.05 -21.72 -19.86
CA GLY A 359 -7.59 -20.69 -20.72
C GLY A 359 -7.56 -21.02 -22.21
N MET A 360 -7.78 -19.99 -23.03
CA MET A 360 -7.75 -20.05 -24.48
C MET A 360 -6.51 -19.35 -25.01
N HIS A 361 -5.73 -20.06 -25.82
CA HIS A 361 -4.62 -19.51 -26.59
C HIS A 361 -5.08 -19.26 -28.03
N LEU A 362 -4.87 -18.03 -28.50
CA LEU A 362 -5.08 -17.59 -29.87
C LEU A 362 -3.71 -17.29 -30.49
N SER A 363 -3.28 -18.11 -31.45
CA SER A 363 -2.09 -17.86 -32.27
C SER A 363 -2.34 -18.20 -33.72
N GLU A 364 -1.36 -17.92 -34.57
CA GLU A 364 -1.22 -18.55 -35.87
C GLU A 364 -0.71 -19.99 -35.73
N PHE A 365 -1.09 -20.84 -36.69
CA PHE A 365 -0.83 -22.28 -36.78
C PHE A 365 -0.47 -22.64 -38.22
N ALA A 366 0.26 -23.75 -38.37
CA ALA A 366 0.52 -24.38 -39.66
C ALA A 366 -0.59 -25.39 -40.00
N ASP A 367 -1.60 -24.96 -40.75
CA ASP A 367 -2.57 -25.84 -41.40
C ASP A 367 -1.90 -26.56 -42.60
N PHE A 368 -2.60 -27.49 -43.26
CA PHE A 368 -2.03 -28.20 -44.42
C PHE A 368 -1.69 -27.24 -45.58
N PRO A 369 -0.69 -27.57 -46.42
CA PRO A 369 -0.44 -26.88 -47.68
C PRO A 369 -1.69 -26.84 -48.57
N ALA A 370 -1.85 -25.78 -49.36
CA ALA A 370 -3.05 -25.55 -50.17
C ALA A 370 -3.36 -26.74 -51.10
N GLY A 371 -4.53 -27.36 -50.92
CA GLY A 371 -4.98 -28.51 -51.71
C GLY A 371 -4.58 -29.89 -51.18
N PHE A 372 -3.81 -29.97 -50.08
CA PHE A 372 -3.34 -31.24 -49.51
C PHE A 372 -4.04 -31.65 -48.22
N THR A 373 -4.01 -32.95 -47.96
CA THR A 373 -4.35 -33.58 -46.67
C THR A 373 -3.22 -34.53 -46.27
N GLN A 374 -3.24 -35.03 -45.04
CA GLN A 374 -2.32 -36.09 -44.61
C GLN A 374 -2.44 -37.32 -45.53
N GLY A 375 -1.30 -37.85 -46.00
CA GLY A 375 -1.25 -38.99 -46.91
C GLY A 375 -1.63 -38.68 -48.38
N ALA A 376 -1.94 -37.42 -48.72
CA ALA A 376 -2.14 -37.03 -50.10
C ALA A 376 -0.85 -37.24 -50.93
N VAL A 377 -1.01 -37.72 -52.17
CA VAL A 377 0.10 -37.88 -53.12
C VAL A 377 0.60 -36.50 -53.53
N VAL A 378 1.91 -36.30 -53.46
CA VAL A 378 2.56 -35.06 -53.88
C VAL A 378 3.05 -35.23 -55.32
N PRO A 379 2.62 -34.38 -56.28
CA PRO A 379 3.09 -34.46 -57.65
C PRO A 379 4.61 -34.27 -57.76
N ASP A 380 5.23 -34.94 -58.73
CA ASP A 380 6.64 -34.75 -59.02
C ASP A 380 6.93 -33.30 -59.41
N ASN A 381 8.01 -32.75 -58.88
CA ASN A 381 8.43 -31.34 -59.02
C ASN A 381 7.50 -30.29 -58.36
N PHE A 382 6.62 -30.69 -57.43
CA PHE A 382 5.76 -29.72 -56.70
C PHE A 382 6.53 -28.69 -55.86
N GLY A 383 7.79 -28.97 -55.48
CA GLY A 383 8.61 -28.10 -54.63
C GLY A 383 8.30 -28.25 -53.14
N ASP A 384 8.76 -27.28 -52.32
CA ASP A 384 8.63 -27.34 -50.87
C ASP A 384 7.18 -27.17 -50.41
N ALA A 385 6.74 -28.07 -49.53
CA ALA A 385 5.37 -28.13 -49.01
C ALA A 385 5.10 -27.05 -47.95
N THR A 386 4.97 -25.80 -48.39
CA THR A 386 4.77 -24.65 -47.49
C THR A 386 3.44 -24.73 -46.72
N PRO A 387 3.45 -24.51 -45.39
CA PRO A 387 2.25 -24.57 -44.56
C PRO A 387 1.36 -23.34 -44.77
N LEU A 388 0.04 -23.49 -44.63
CA LEU A 388 -0.87 -22.34 -44.59
C LEU A 388 -0.97 -21.78 -43.16
N GLY A 389 -0.60 -20.50 -43.02
CA GLY A 389 -0.78 -19.74 -41.78
C GLY A 389 -2.27 -19.53 -41.47
N ARG A 390 -2.73 -20.00 -40.32
CA ARG A 390 -4.14 -19.89 -39.90
C ARG A 390 -4.27 -19.54 -38.43
N TRP A 391 -5.02 -18.48 -38.13
CA TRP A 391 -5.41 -18.16 -36.75
C TRP A 391 -6.43 -19.16 -36.22
N THR A 392 -6.16 -19.77 -35.06
CA THR A 392 -7.15 -20.58 -34.36
C THR A 392 -6.98 -20.50 -32.84
N ARG A 393 -8.08 -20.78 -32.13
CA ARG A 393 -8.13 -20.90 -30.68
C ARG A 393 -7.92 -22.36 -30.27
N LYS A 394 -7.06 -22.60 -29.27
CA LYS A 394 -6.90 -23.90 -28.61
C LYS A 394 -6.92 -23.73 -27.09
N PHE A 395 -7.27 -24.80 -26.38
CA PHE A 395 -7.08 -24.84 -24.94
C PHE A 395 -5.59 -24.87 -24.60
N ALA A 396 -5.22 -24.13 -23.56
CA ALA A 396 -3.86 -24.10 -23.04
C ALA A 396 -3.88 -23.84 -21.52
N VAL A 397 -2.80 -24.25 -20.85
CA VAL A 397 -2.60 -24.04 -19.42
C VAL A 397 -1.29 -23.30 -19.21
N SER A 398 -1.34 -22.13 -18.59
CA SER A 398 -0.15 -21.42 -18.15
C SER A 398 0.21 -21.75 -16.70
N ILE A 399 1.51 -21.89 -16.45
CA ILE A 399 2.11 -21.83 -15.12
C ILE A 399 3.04 -20.61 -15.13
N SER A 400 2.71 -19.59 -14.33
CA SER A 400 3.46 -18.34 -14.25
C SER A 400 3.79 -17.92 -12.82
N PHE A 401 4.84 -17.12 -12.68
CA PHE A 401 5.31 -16.58 -11.41
C PHE A 401 5.23 -15.06 -11.42
N ARG A 402 4.87 -14.46 -10.30
CA ARG A 402 4.81 -12.99 -10.14
C ARG A 402 6.19 -12.37 -10.35
N THR A 403 6.30 -11.43 -11.29
CA THR A 403 7.57 -10.76 -11.61
C THR A 403 7.62 -9.31 -11.19
N ALA A 404 6.48 -8.61 -11.20
CA ALA A 404 6.39 -7.23 -10.74
C ALA A 404 5.03 -6.89 -10.12
N LYS A 405 5.03 -5.80 -9.36
CA LYS A 405 3.83 -5.03 -9.04
C LYS A 405 3.89 -3.72 -9.84
N PHE A 406 2.73 -3.18 -10.19
CA PHE A 406 2.66 -1.85 -10.79
C PHE A 406 2.90 -0.80 -9.69
N ASN A 407 4.13 -0.31 -9.59
CA ASN A 407 4.44 0.85 -8.76
C ASN A 407 3.88 2.10 -9.43
N ALA A 408 2.93 2.78 -8.79
CA ALA A 408 2.51 4.11 -9.22
C ALA A 408 3.70 5.09 -9.07
N GLY A 409 4.12 5.71 -10.18
CA GLY A 409 5.03 6.85 -10.16
C GLY A 409 6.52 6.56 -9.92
N SER A 410 7.16 5.73 -10.75
CA SER A 410 8.60 5.90 -11.02
C SER A 410 8.78 6.76 -12.27
N LYS A 411 9.22 8.01 -12.14
CA LYS A 411 9.63 8.82 -13.29
C LYS A 411 10.99 8.35 -13.79
N THR A 412 10.99 7.36 -14.69
CA THR A 412 12.19 6.97 -15.43
C THR A 412 12.56 8.05 -16.43
N THR A 413 13.37 9.03 -16.00
CA THR A 413 13.97 10.03 -16.90
C THR A 413 15.03 9.35 -17.76
N SER A 414 14.61 8.75 -18.87
CA SER A 414 15.49 8.33 -19.95
C SER A 414 16.12 9.58 -20.59
N SER A 415 17.37 9.88 -20.25
CA SER A 415 18.16 10.86 -20.98
C SER A 415 18.36 10.39 -22.41
N ALA A 416 17.70 11.05 -23.37
CA ALA A 416 17.99 10.82 -24.78
C ALA A 416 19.43 11.27 -25.05
N SER A 417 20.30 10.33 -25.42
CA SER A 417 21.63 10.64 -25.92
C SER A 417 21.49 11.20 -27.34
N THR A 418 21.57 12.51 -27.48
CA THR A 418 21.69 13.17 -28.78
C THR A 418 23.08 12.88 -29.34
N ASP A 419 23.23 11.72 -29.99
CA ASP A 419 24.41 11.39 -30.79
C ASP A 419 24.33 12.15 -32.13
N GLY A 420 24.64 13.45 -32.05
CA GLY A 420 24.58 14.39 -33.16
C GLY A 420 25.91 14.46 -33.90
N GLY A 421 26.23 13.44 -34.69
CA GLY A 421 27.42 13.43 -35.53
C GLY A 421 27.33 14.46 -36.67
N THR A 422 28.05 15.57 -36.57
CA THR A 422 28.44 16.40 -37.72
C THR A 422 29.78 15.94 -38.23
N GLN A 423 29.80 15.40 -39.45
CA GLN A 423 30.92 15.63 -40.35
C GLN A 423 30.94 17.12 -40.69
N ASP A 424 32.12 17.71 -40.85
CA ASP A 424 32.50 18.45 -42.07
C ASP A 424 34.00 18.83 -42.01
N GLU A 425 34.48 19.18 -43.20
CA GLU A 425 35.84 19.39 -43.71
C GLU A 425 36.82 20.22 -42.84
N GLU A 426 38.05 19.73 -42.65
CA GLU A 426 39.25 20.20 -43.37
C GLU A 426 40.36 19.11 -43.41
#